data_AF-A0A0Q6XH20-F1
#
_entry.id   AF-A0A0Q6XH20-F1
#
_cell.length_a   1.000
_cell.length_b   1.000
_cell.length_c   1.000
_cell.angle_alpha   90.00
_cell.angle_beta   90.00
_cell.angle_gamma   90.00
#
_symmetry.space_group_name_H-M   'P 1'
#
loop_
_entity.id
_entity.type
_entity.pdbx_description
1 polymer ?
#
loop_
_entity_poly.entity_id
_entity_poly.type
_entity_poly.pdbx_seq_one_letter_code
_entity_poly.pdbx_strand_id
1 'polypeptide(L)'
;MDRRHLLAAAAAWGCPAAFAHHGWSSFDPDHPLYLEGRAVSVRWRNPHVELDLEVPAELRLPDGLASRVLPAQAAAVDGPALLAKTQLPKRRDRRWTVELAPLTRMEAWRVQEIKPGTALAVVGFTLPGEKGEAVLRAEYLFVDGKTYGLRSSPA
;
A
#
# COMPACT_ATOMS: atom_id res chain seq x y z
N MET A 1 -27.84 -55.29 7.49
CA MET A 1 -27.01 -54.20 8.07
C MET A 1 -25.64 -54.31 7.43
N ASP A 2 -25.33 -53.43 6.47
CA ASP A 2 -23.96 -53.33 5.95
C ASP A 2 -23.71 -51.86 5.60
N ARG A 3 -22.96 -51.19 6.48
CA ARG A 3 -22.59 -49.78 6.37
C ARG A 3 -21.27 -49.73 5.63
N ARG A 4 -21.24 -49.15 4.43
CA ARG A 4 -19.99 -48.84 3.74
C ARG A 4 -19.95 -47.36 3.40
N HIS A 5 -18.94 -46.74 3.98
CA HIS A 5 -18.79 -45.32 4.18
C HIS A 5 -18.37 -44.62 2.88
N LEU A 6 -19.03 -43.49 2.60
CA LEU A 6 -18.61 -42.50 1.61
C LEU A 6 -17.34 -41.81 2.12
N LEU A 7 -16.24 -41.88 1.36
CA LEU A 7 -15.08 -41.01 1.56
C LEU A 7 -15.20 -39.84 0.57
N ALA A 8 -15.67 -38.70 1.06
CA ALA A 8 -15.58 -37.43 0.35
C ALA A 8 -14.18 -36.84 0.58
N ALA A 9 -13.37 -36.74 -0.48
CA ALA A 9 -12.11 -36.02 -0.46
C ALA A 9 -12.40 -34.52 -0.51
N ALA A 10 -12.28 -33.85 0.64
CA ALA A 10 -12.32 -32.38 0.70
C ALA A 10 -10.95 -31.84 0.26
N ALA A 11 -10.90 -31.21 -0.91
CA ALA A 11 -9.76 -30.41 -1.32
C ALA A 11 -9.66 -29.17 -0.41
N ALA A 12 -8.63 -29.12 0.42
CA ALA A 12 -8.33 -27.94 1.22
C ALA A 12 -7.88 -26.81 0.30
N TRP A 13 -8.76 -25.82 0.07
CA TRP A 13 -8.36 -24.53 -0.46
C TRP A 13 -7.43 -23.86 0.55
N GLY A 14 -6.20 -23.56 0.12
CA GLY A 14 -5.26 -22.76 0.90
C GLY A 14 -5.87 -21.38 1.15
N CYS A 15 -6.18 -21.08 2.41
CA CYS A 15 -6.40 -19.71 2.82
C CYS A 15 -5.09 -18.94 2.58
N PRO A 16 -5.08 -17.83 1.81
CA PRO A 16 -3.98 -16.89 1.93
C PRO A 16 -3.94 -16.44 3.40
N ALA A 17 -2.76 -16.55 4.01
CA ALA A 17 -2.57 -16.10 5.38
C ALA A 17 -2.91 -14.60 5.42
N ALA A 18 -4.03 -14.24 6.03
CA ALA A 18 -4.31 -12.87 6.36
C ALA A 18 -3.37 -12.50 7.52
N PHE A 19 -2.14 -12.09 7.20
CA PHE A 19 -1.23 -11.51 8.17
C PHE A 19 -1.78 -10.16 8.61
N ALA A 20 -2.14 -10.08 9.88
CA ALA A 20 -2.70 -8.88 10.43
C ALA A 20 -1.57 -7.89 10.79
N HIS A 21 -1.35 -6.90 9.93
CA HIS A 21 -0.49 -5.75 10.23
C HIS A 21 -1.23 -4.78 11.15
N HIS A 22 -1.29 -5.06 12.45
CA HIS A 22 -2.06 -4.28 13.44
C HIS A 22 -1.40 -2.95 13.86
N GLY A 23 -0.92 -2.17 12.89
CA GLY A 23 -0.39 -0.82 13.09
C GLY A 23 0.95 -0.56 12.40
N TRP A 24 1.39 0.69 12.46
CA TRP A 24 2.63 1.17 11.85
C TRP A 24 3.90 0.45 12.36
N SER A 25 3.86 -0.16 13.55
CA SER A 25 5.03 -0.77 14.21
C SER A 25 5.62 -1.99 13.49
N SER A 26 4.89 -2.60 12.57
CA SER A 26 5.39 -3.73 11.78
C SER A 26 6.24 -3.30 10.58
N PHE A 27 6.20 -2.00 10.23
CA PHE A 27 6.88 -1.45 9.07
C PHE A 27 8.17 -0.74 9.46
N ASP A 28 9.04 -0.54 8.47
CA ASP A 28 10.32 0.14 8.62
C ASP A 28 10.19 1.62 8.20
N PRO A 29 9.98 2.56 9.14
CA PRO A 29 9.81 3.97 8.82
C PRO A 29 11.11 4.66 8.36
N ASP A 30 12.27 4.03 8.57
CA ASP A 30 13.57 4.63 8.27
C ASP A 30 13.97 4.48 6.79
N HIS A 31 13.31 3.55 6.08
CA HIS A 31 13.59 3.24 4.67
C HIS A 31 12.33 3.38 3.80
N PRO A 32 11.85 4.61 3.55
CA PRO A 32 10.70 4.84 2.67
C PRO A 32 10.97 4.34 1.25
N LEU A 33 9.97 3.66 0.67
CA LEU A 33 10.01 3.14 -0.68
C LEU A 33 9.05 3.89 -1.59
N TYR A 34 9.47 4.08 -2.84
CA TYR A 34 8.63 4.55 -3.93
C TYR A 34 8.11 3.38 -4.76
N LEU A 35 6.79 3.34 -4.98
CA LEU A 35 6.16 2.46 -5.98
C LEU A 35 5.30 3.30 -6.92
N GLU A 36 5.32 2.96 -8.20
CA GLU A 36 4.49 3.51 -9.25
C GLU A 36 3.92 2.37 -10.09
N GLY A 37 2.66 2.46 -10.50
CA GLY A 37 2.07 1.43 -11.33
C GLY A 37 0.58 1.63 -11.61
N ARG A 38 -0.07 0.52 -11.97
CA ARG A 38 -1.53 0.46 -12.19
C ARG A 38 -2.19 -0.36 -11.09
N ALA A 39 -3.23 0.20 -10.48
CA ALA A 39 -4.08 -0.56 -9.57
C ALA A 39 -4.79 -1.66 -10.36
N VAL A 40 -4.60 -2.92 -10.00
CA VAL A 40 -5.28 -4.02 -10.71
C VAL A 40 -6.54 -4.46 -9.97
N SER A 41 -6.55 -4.33 -8.66
CA SER A 41 -7.71 -4.57 -7.80
C SER A 41 -7.70 -3.54 -6.68
N VAL A 42 -8.88 -3.05 -6.31
CA VAL A 42 -9.06 -2.08 -5.22
C VAL A 42 -10.19 -2.58 -4.33
N ARG A 43 -9.98 -2.49 -3.02
CA ARG A 43 -10.89 -2.95 -1.97
C ARG A 43 -11.19 -1.76 -1.07
N TRP A 44 -12.27 -1.06 -1.37
CA TRP A 44 -12.73 0.10 -0.59
C TRP A 44 -13.65 -0.35 0.55
N ARG A 45 -13.06 -0.93 1.61
CA ARG A 45 -13.82 -1.54 2.71
C ARG A 45 -13.19 -1.24 4.07
N ASN A 46 -13.97 -1.42 5.14
CA ASN A 46 -13.48 -1.26 6.51
C ASN A 46 -12.51 -2.43 6.83
N PRO A 47 -11.33 -2.18 7.46
CA PRO A 47 -10.86 -0.91 8.02
C PRO A 47 -10.10 0.01 7.06
N HIS A 48 -9.30 -0.54 6.15
CA HIS A 48 -8.44 0.21 5.24
C HIS A 48 -8.86 0.04 3.79
N VAL A 49 -8.66 1.09 3.00
CA VAL A 49 -8.62 0.89 1.55
C VAL A 49 -7.34 0.15 1.22
N GLU A 50 -7.46 -0.94 0.49
CA GLU A 50 -6.31 -1.68 -0.03
C GLU A 50 -6.38 -1.74 -1.55
N LEU A 51 -5.23 -1.83 -2.18
CA LEU A 51 -5.15 -2.16 -3.60
C LEU A 51 -3.99 -3.09 -3.87
N ASP A 52 -4.09 -3.86 -4.94
CA ASP A 52 -2.92 -4.55 -5.47
C ASP A 52 -2.39 -3.77 -6.66
N LEU A 53 -1.18 -3.23 -6.51
CA LEU A 53 -0.48 -2.42 -7.48
C LEU A 53 0.40 -3.32 -8.35
N GLU A 54 0.23 -3.24 -9.67
CA GLU A 54 1.19 -3.82 -10.60
C GLU A 54 2.22 -2.77 -10.99
N VAL A 55 3.48 -3.04 -10.66
CA VAL A 55 4.63 -2.17 -10.95
C VAL A 55 5.32 -2.60 -12.26
N PRO A 56 5.95 -1.67 -13.01
CA PRO A 56 6.75 -2.00 -14.18
C PRO A 56 7.97 -2.84 -13.78
N ALA A 57 8.55 -3.54 -14.77
CA ALA A 57 9.77 -4.33 -14.55
C ALA A 57 10.97 -3.46 -14.13
N GLU A 58 10.98 -2.20 -14.58
CA GLU A 58 11.96 -1.19 -14.19
C GLU A 58 11.25 -0.03 -13.50
N LEU A 59 11.30 -0.02 -12.17
CA LEU A 59 10.92 1.16 -11.38
C LEU A 59 12.02 2.22 -11.45
N ARG A 60 11.61 3.48 -11.41
CA ARG A 60 12.51 4.64 -11.36
C ARG A 60 11.99 5.64 -10.35
N LEU A 61 12.90 6.32 -9.64
CA LEU A 61 12.52 7.47 -8.83
C LEU A 61 12.25 8.66 -9.75
N PRO A 62 11.15 9.40 -9.57
CA PRO A 62 10.93 10.64 -10.29
C PRO A 62 11.96 11.70 -9.88
N ASP A 63 12.57 12.40 -10.85
CA ASP A 63 13.59 13.44 -10.59
C ASP A 63 13.11 14.53 -9.62
N GLY A 64 11.81 14.87 -9.66
CA GLY A 64 11.19 15.88 -8.79
C GLY A 64 10.59 15.35 -7.49
N LEU A 65 10.87 14.10 -7.09
CA LEU A 65 10.25 13.50 -5.91
C LEU A 65 10.61 14.28 -4.63
N ALA A 66 11.90 14.51 -4.37
CA ALA A 66 12.36 15.17 -3.14
C ALA A 66 11.84 16.60 -2.98
N SER A 67 11.51 17.28 -4.08
CA SER A 67 11.00 18.66 -4.11
C SER A 67 9.48 18.75 -4.24
N ARG A 68 8.75 17.63 -4.13
CA ARG A 68 7.31 17.62 -4.36
C ARG A 68 6.58 18.38 -3.25
N VAL A 69 5.60 19.18 -3.64
CA VAL A 69 4.73 19.88 -2.67
C VAL A 69 3.82 18.86 -1.99
N LEU A 70 3.88 18.86 -0.66
CA LEU A 70 3.12 17.95 0.20
C LEU A 70 2.01 18.73 0.93
N PRO A 71 0.80 18.17 1.02
CA PRO A 71 -0.28 18.84 1.74
C PRO A 71 -0.03 18.78 3.26
N ALA A 72 -0.52 19.79 3.98
CA ALA A 72 -0.40 19.85 5.42
C ALA A 72 -1.26 18.75 6.09
N GLN A 73 -0.69 18.09 7.10
CA GLN A 73 -1.33 17.04 7.88
C GLN A 73 -1.45 17.50 9.34
N ALA A 74 -2.50 17.08 10.04
CA ALA A 74 -2.63 17.34 11.48
C ALA A 74 -1.46 16.76 12.30
N ALA A 75 -0.89 15.63 11.86
CA ALA A 75 0.36 15.11 12.39
C ALA A 75 1.56 15.86 11.80
N ALA A 76 2.54 16.20 12.64
CA ALA A 76 3.82 16.75 12.20
C ALA A 76 4.63 15.65 11.49
N VAL A 77 4.60 15.66 10.16
CA VAL A 77 5.43 14.81 9.31
C VAL A 77 6.46 15.68 8.62
N ASP A 78 7.74 15.36 8.80
CA ASP A 78 8.83 15.95 8.00
C ASP A 78 8.84 15.31 6.61
N GLY A 79 7.85 15.71 5.81
CA GLY A 79 7.64 15.21 4.45
C GLY A 79 8.84 15.43 3.52
N PRO A 80 9.46 16.62 3.47
CA PRO A 80 10.66 16.84 2.65
C PRO A 80 11.81 15.89 3.00
N ALA A 81 12.11 15.70 4.28
CA ALA A 81 13.17 14.75 4.68
C ALA A 81 12.81 13.30 4.32
N LEU A 82 11.53 12.93 4.44
CA LEU A 82 11.03 11.61 4.05
C LEU A 82 11.17 11.36 2.55
N LEU A 83 10.75 12.32 1.70
CA LEU A 83 10.89 12.19 0.25
C LEU A 83 12.35 12.16 -0.19
N ALA A 84 13.23 12.93 0.46
CA ALA A 84 14.67 12.91 0.20
C ALA A 84 15.33 11.55 0.51
N LYS A 85 14.82 10.81 1.50
CA LYS A 85 15.29 9.46 1.85
C LYS A 85 14.65 8.35 1.02
N THR A 86 13.65 8.66 0.20
CA THR A 86 12.88 7.65 -0.51
C THR A 86 13.75 6.95 -1.55
N GLN A 87 13.68 5.62 -1.56
CA GLN A 87 14.46 4.75 -2.44
C GLN A 87 13.57 3.75 -3.20
N LEU A 88 14.15 3.01 -4.13
CA LEU A 88 13.46 1.90 -4.80
C LEU A 88 13.52 0.62 -3.96
N PRO A 89 12.51 -0.28 -4.06
CA PRO A 89 12.61 -1.60 -3.46
C PRO A 89 13.80 -2.39 -4.03
N LYS A 90 14.44 -3.20 -3.19
CA LYS A 90 15.48 -4.17 -3.60
C LYS A 90 14.86 -5.43 -4.20
N ARG A 91 13.64 -5.78 -3.77
CA ARG A 91 12.88 -6.91 -4.32
C ARG A 91 12.34 -6.62 -5.72
N ARG A 92 12.07 -7.67 -6.49
CA ARG A 92 11.67 -7.61 -7.91
C ARG A 92 10.21 -8.01 -8.17
N ASP A 93 9.43 -8.19 -7.11
CA ASP A 93 8.01 -8.50 -7.21
C ASP A 93 7.28 -7.44 -8.04
N ARG A 94 6.52 -7.90 -9.02
CA ARG A 94 5.72 -7.03 -9.88
C ARG A 94 4.37 -6.67 -9.29
N ARG A 95 3.93 -7.39 -8.25
CA ARG A 95 2.63 -7.19 -7.60
C ARG A 95 2.84 -6.88 -6.14
N TRP A 96 2.30 -5.75 -5.70
CA TRP A 96 2.36 -5.31 -4.31
C TRP A 96 0.97 -5.09 -3.76
N THR A 97 0.71 -5.54 -2.54
CA THR A 97 -0.46 -5.10 -1.79
C THR A 97 -0.11 -3.78 -1.12
N VAL A 98 -0.84 -2.73 -1.47
CA VAL A 98 -0.70 -1.40 -0.89
C VAL A 98 -1.85 -1.18 0.08
N GLU A 99 -1.51 -1.00 1.36
CA GLU A 99 -2.44 -0.57 2.39
C GLU A 99 -2.47 0.97 2.41
N LEU A 100 -3.61 1.55 2.03
CA LEU A 100 -3.83 2.99 2.16
C LEU A 100 -4.36 3.33 3.56
N ALA A 101 -4.88 4.53 3.74
CA ALA A 101 -5.45 4.93 5.02
C ALA A 101 -6.81 4.26 5.31
N PRO A 102 -7.27 4.28 6.58
CA PRO A 102 -8.64 3.92 6.92
C PRO A 102 -9.66 4.74 6.13
N LEU A 103 -10.85 4.16 5.90
CA LEU A 103 -11.93 4.82 5.16
C LEU A 103 -12.24 6.23 5.65
N THR A 104 -12.29 6.45 6.96
CA THR A 104 -12.55 7.76 7.57
C THR A 104 -11.50 8.81 7.20
N ARG A 105 -10.23 8.40 7.07
CA ARG A 105 -9.14 9.30 6.64
C ARG A 105 -9.22 9.56 5.13
N MET A 106 -9.51 8.53 4.33
CA MET A 106 -9.72 8.70 2.89
C MET A 106 -10.87 9.68 2.61
N GLU A 107 -11.94 9.61 3.39
CA GLU A 107 -13.07 10.56 3.35
C GLU A 107 -12.67 11.97 3.81
N ALA A 108 -11.92 12.10 4.91
CA ALA A 108 -11.44 13.40 5.39
C ALA A 108 -10.58 14.13 4.33
N TRP A 109 -9.78 13.38 3.57
CA TRP A 109 -9.00 13.90 2.44
C TRP A 109 -9.80 14.05 1.15
N ARG A 110 -11.06 13.60 1.12
CA ARG A 110 -11.92 13.56 -0.07
C ARG A 110 -11.24 12.87 -1.25
N VAL A 111 -10.50 11.80 -0.97
CA VAL A 111 -9.86 10.99 -2.00
C VAL A 111 -10.96 10.39 -2.86
N GLN A 112 -10.86 10.59 -4.18
CA GLN A 112 -11.81 9.98 -5.10
C GLN A 112 -11.58 8.47 -5.12
N GLU A 113 -12.66 7.70 -5.31
CA GLU A 113 -12.56 6.25 -5.36
C GLU A 113 -11.60 5.81 -6.48
N ILE A 114 -10.57 5.06 -6.09
CA ILE A 114 -9.57 4.50 -7.01
C ILE A 114 -10.18 3.26 -7.64
N LYS A 115 -10.15 3.17 -8.97
CA LYS A 115 -10.71 2.03 -9.71
C LYS A 115 -9.58 1.14 -10.25
N PRO A 116 -9.85 -0.15 -10.52
CA PRO A 116 -8.95 -0.95 -11.33
C PRO A 116 -8.60 -0.23 -12.65
N GLY A 117 -7.33 -0.26 -13.01
CA GLY A 117 -6.74 0.44 -14.16
C GLY A 117 -6.15 1.82 -13.84
N THR A 118 -6.51 2.44 -12.71
CA THR A 118 -6.00 3.75 -12.30
C THR A 118 -4.48 3.71 -12.13
N ALA A 119 -3.79 4.64 -12.80
CA ALA A 119 -2.36 4.87 -12.60
C ALA A 119 -2.15 5.70 -11.33
N LEU A 120 -1.25 5.25 -10.46
CA LEU A 120 -0.94 5.93 -9.21
C LEU A 120 0.49 5.64 -8.78
N ALA A 121 0.99 6.48 -7.89
CA ALA A 121 2.23 6.25 -7.18
C ALA A 121 2.02 6.42 -5.68
N VAL A 122 2.88 5.79 -4.89
CA VAL A 122 2.89 5.88 -3.44
C VAL A 122 4.32 6.01 -2.93
N VAL A 123 4.47 6.76 -1.86
CA VAL A 123 5.61 6.61 -0.96
C VAL A 123 5.10 6.00 0.33
N GLY A 124 5.81 4.99 0.83
CA GLY A 124 5.39 4.29 2.03
C GLY A 124 6.45 3.35 2.55
N PHE A 125 6.04 2.45 3.43
CA PHE A 125 6.94 1.61 4.20
C PHE A 125 6.58 0.15 4.03
N THR A 126 7.59 -0.70 3.88
CA THR A 126 7.42 -2.16 3.86
C THR A 126 8.00 -2.76 5.14
N LEU A 127 7.99 -4.09 5.24
CA LEU A 127 8.53 -4.81 6.38
C LEU A 127 10.06 -4.64 6.47
N PRO A 128 10.66 -4.68 7.67
CA PRO A 128 12.11 -4.53 7.85
C PRO A 128 12.93 -5.46 6.94
N GLY A 129 13.85 -4.84 6.19
CA GLY A 129 14.69 -5.55 5.21
C GLY A 129 13.92 -6.14 4.01
N GLU A 130 12.70 -5.66 3.75
CA GLU A 130 11.81 -6.12 2.68
C GLU A 130 11.45 -7.61 2.76
N LYS A 131 11.52 -8.19 3.97
CA LYS A 131 11.28 -9.62 4.20
C LYS A 131 9.79 -9.94 4.19
N GLY A 132 9.42 -11.07 3.57
CA GLY A 132 8.04 -11.56 3.55
C GLY A 132 7.24 -11.03 2.36
N GLU A 133 5.95 -10.79 2.58
CA GLU A 133 5.02 -10.38 1.52
C GLU A 133 5.37 -9.02 0.93
N ALA A 134 5.03 -8.82 -0.35
CA ALA A 134 5.17 -7.54 -1.05
C ALA A 134 4.08 -6.57 -0.59
N VAL A 135 4.15 -6.15 0.67
CA VAL A 135 3.19 -5.22 1.27
C VAL A 135 3.83 -3.86 1.49
N LEU A 136 3.10 -2.79 1.22
CA LEU A 136 3.51 -1.42 1.50
C LEU A 136 2.37 -0.64 2.15
N ARG A 137 2.64 -0.05 3.31
CA ARG A 137 1.74 0.90 3.95
C ARG A 137 2.05 2.31 3.44
N ALA A 138 1.07 2.94 2.80
CA ALA A 138 1.28 4.24 2.18
C ALA A 138 1.33 5.38 3.22
N GLU A 139 2.36 6.23 3.09
CA GLU A 139 2.48 7.52 3.78
C GLU A 139 1.95 8.65 2.89
N TYR A 140 2.27 8.61 1.60
CA TYR A 140 1.78 9.55 0.60
C TYR A 140 1.20 8.79 -0.59
N LEU A 141 0.07 9.28 -1.08
CA LEU A 141 -0.58 8.81 -2.30
C LEU A 141 -0.56 9.92 -3.35
N PHE A 142 -0.12 9.57 -4.56
CA PHE A 142 -0.15 10.43 -5.74
C PHE A 142 -1.07 9.80 -6.79
N VAL A 143 -2.19 10.44 -7.08
CA VAL A 143 -3.18 9.93 -8.03
C VAL A 143 -3.93 11.10 -8.66
N ASP A 144 -4.19 11.01 -9.96
CA ASP A 144 -4.91 12.03 -10.74
C ASP A 144 -4.38 13.46 -10.54
N GLY A 145 -3.05 13.61 -10.50
CA GLY A 145 -2.36 14.89 -10.30
C GLY A 145 -2.48 15.48 -8.89
N LYS A 146 -3.08 14.75 -7.94
CA LYS A 146 -3.22 15.16 -6.54
C LYS A 146 -2.25 14.40 -5.65
N THR A 147 -1.87 15.06 -4.56
CA THR A 147 -1.06 14.47 -3.49
C THR A 147 -1.90 14.42 -2.22
N TYR A 148 -1.88 13.28 -1.53
CA TYR A 148 -2.57 13.05 -0.28
C TYR A 148 -1.59 12.56 0.78
N GLY A 149 -1.62 13.16 1.98
CA GLY A 149 -0.91 12.64 3.15
C GLY A 149 -1.79 11.64 3.88
N LEU A 150 -1.28 10.42 4.11
CA LEU A 150 -2.06 9.32 4.66
C LEU A 150 -1.70 9.00 6.11
N ARG A 151 -0.83 9.77 6.76
CA ARG A 151 -0.52 9.63 8.19
C ARG A 151 -1.69 10.03 9.07
N SER A 152 -2.28 11.18 8.79
CA SER A 152 -3.41 11.75 9.53
C SER A 152 -4.40 12.45 8.62
N SER A 153 -5.46 13.02 9.20
CA SER A 153 -6.35 13.93 8.48
C SER A 153 -5.61 15.20 8.01
N PRO A 154 -6.19 15.97 7.06
CA PRO A 154 -5.70 17.30 6.72
C PRO A 154 -5.54 18.19 7.96
N ALA A 155 -4.59 19.13 7.91
CA ALA A 155 -4.43 20.17 8.93
C ALA A 155 -5.54 21.23 8.86
#